data_AF-A0A2H0X942-F1
#
_entry.id   AF-A0A2H0X942-F1
#
_cell.length_a   1.000
_cell.length_b   1.000
_cell.length_c   1.000
_cell.angle_alpha   90.00
_cell.angle_beta   90.00
_cell.angle_gamma   90.00
#
_symmetry.space_group_name_H-M   'P 1'
#
loop_
_entity.id
_entity.type
_entity.pdbx_description
1 polymer ?
#
loop_
_entity_poly.entity_id
_entity_poly.type
_entity_poly.pdbx_seq_one_letter_code
_entity_poly.pdbx_strand_id
1 'polypeptide(L)'
;DSSALSLDPSLTFRMTDGNKSKLKAEDKEILEKLEKTKKLVTSGIEKYRFGLASEEIYQFFWHEFCDKYIESVKGRLNAGGEDGEVAAAILFQVLTQSLKLLHPFMPFVTEEIWQKLREVDSKLEKSLMIAEWK
;
A
#
# COMPACT_ATOMS: atom_id res chain seq x y z
N ASP A 1 -19.84 -7.67 -15.45
CA ASP A 1 -20.01 -6.59 -14.45
C ASP A 1 -18.81 -6.50 -13.53
N SER A 2 -17.82 -5.73 -13.97
CA SER A 2 -16.65 -5.34 -13.21
C SER A 2 -16.93 -3.94 -12.71
N SER A 3 -17.47 -3.81 -11.49
CA SER A 3 -17.52 -2.52 -10.81
C SER A 3 -16.10 -2.00 -10.70
N ALA A 4 -15.81 -0.97 -11.49
CA ALA A 4 -14.53 -0.31 -11.54
C ALA A 4 -14.10 0.01 -10.11
N LEU A 5 -13.01 -0.62 -9.70
CA LEU A 5 -12.23 -0.29 -8.51
C LEU A 5 -11.79 1.18 -8.69
N SER A 6 -12.60 2.12 -8.24
CA SER A 6 -12.26 3.54 -8.23
C SER A 6 -11.23 3.76 -7.12
N LEU A 7 -9.98 3.44 -7.44
CA LEU A 7 -8.82 3.81 -6.63
C LEU A 7 -8.85 5.33 -6.43
N ASP A 8 -8.76 5.78 -5.18
CA ASP A 8 -8.82 7.20 -4.83
C ASP A 8 -7.72 8.00 -5.59
N PRO A 9 -8.11 8.95 -6.45
CA PRO A 9 -7.17 9.79 -7.19
C PRO A 9 -6.21 10.60 -6.32
N SER A 10 -6.55 10.86 -5.05
CA SER A 10 -5.79 11.76 -4.18
C SER A 10 -4.53 11.15 -3.56
N LEU A 11 -4.42 9.81 -3.50
CA LEU A 11 -3.30 9.10 -2.88
C LEU A 11 -2.32 8.45 -3.88
N THR A 12 -2.55 8.66 -5.17
CA THR A 12 -1.69 8.11 -6.20
C THR A 12 -0.39 8.92 -6.26
N PHE A 13 0.73 8.33 -5.84
CA PHE A 13 2.02 8.68 -6.45
C PHE A 13 1.87 8.40 -7.95
N ARG A 14 1.47 9.45 -8.68
CA ARG A 14 1.11 9.55 -10.10
C ARG A 14 1.33 8.27 -10.94
N MET A 15 0.47 7.28 -10.76
CA MET A 15 0.16 6.35 -11.83
C MET A 15 -0.78 7.10 -12.77
N THR A 16 -0.23 7.76 -13.78
CA THR A 16 -1.04 8.26 -14.89
C THR A 16 -1.72 7.05 -15.56
N ASP A 17 -2.90 7.23 -16.16
CA ASP A 17 -3.62 6.11 -16.80
C ASP A 17 -2.79 5.38 -17.89
N GLY A 18 -1.73 6.01 -18.41
CA GLY A 18 -0.74 5.39 -19.29
C GLY A 18 0.18 4.35 -18.63
N ASN A 19 0.29 4.31 -17.29
CA ASN A 19 1.10 3.33 -16.56
C ASN A 19 0.34 2.05 -16.19
N LYS A 20 -1.01 2.05 -16.20
CA LYS A 20 -1.80 0.83 -15.92
C LYS A 20 -1.58 -0.28 -16.94
N SER A 21 -1.30 0.07 -18.19
CA SER A 21 -0.97 -0.89 -19.26
C SER A 21 0.40 -1.55 -19.07
N LYS A 22 1.29 -0.94 -18.28
CA LYS A 22 2.66 -1.40 -18.03
C LYS A 22 2.79 -2.27 -16.78
N LEU A 23 1.70 -2.45 -16.04
CA LEU A 23 1.67 -3.32 -14.86
C LEU A 23 1.90 -4.78 -15.22
N LYS A 24 2.86 -5.40 -14.52
CA LYS A 24 3.08 -6.83 -14.58
C LYS A 24 2.03 -7.58 -13.75
N ALA A 25 1.99 -8.90 -13.90
CA ALA A 25 1.05 -9.74 -13.16
C ALA A 25 1.21 -9.59 -11.64
N GLU A 26 2.45 -9.59 -11.16
CA GLU A 26 2.79 -9.40 -9.73
C GLU A 26 2.29 -8.06 -9.17
N ASP A 27 2.36 -6.97 -9.95
CA ASP A 27 1.90 -5.65 -9.54
C ASP A 27 0.36 -5.63 -9.38
N LYS A 28 -0.35 -6.28 -10.31
CA LYS A 28 -1.82 -6.38 -10.24
C LYS A 28 -2.23 -7.23 -9.05
N GLU A 29 -1.55 -8.35 -8.84
CA GLU A 29 -1.84 -9.27 -7.75
C GLU A 29 -1.67 -8.61 -6.37
N ILE A 30 -0.59 -7.86 -6.14
CA ILE A 30 -0.40 -7.18 -4.84
C ILE A 30 -1.44 -6.08 -4.61
N LEU A 31 -1.82 -5.34 -5.66
CA LEU A 31 -2.84 -4.31 -5.58
C LEU A 31 -4.23 -4.91 -5.27
N GLU A 32 -4.60 -6.00 -5.93
CA GLU A 32 -5.85 -6.71 -5.65
C GLU A 32 -5.88 -7.25 -4.21
N LYS A 33 -4.77 -7.81 -3.73
CA LYS A 33 -4.63 -8.27 -2.34
C LYS A 33 -4.74 -7.11 -1.35
N LEU A 34 -4.09 -5.97 -1.62
CA LEU A 34 -4.19 -4.78 -0.77
C LEU A 34 -5.65 -4.32 -0.63
N GLU A 35 -6.38 -4.22 -1.74
CA GLU A 35 -7.77 -3.79 -1.75
C GLU A 35 -8.70 -4.77 -1.03
N LYS A 36 -8.41 -6.08 -1.10
CA LYS A 36 -9.10 -7.09 -0.30
C LYS A 36 -8.80 -6.91 1.19
N THR A 37 -7.52 -6.75 1.57
CA THR A 37 -7.08 -6.56 2.96
C THR A 37 -7.71 -5.31 3.56
N LYS A 38 -7.72 -4.18 2.85
CA LYS A 38 -8.39 -2.93 3.27
C LYS A 38 -9.83 -3.17 3.71
N LYS A 39 -10.61 -3.88 2.89
CA LYS A 39 -12.03 -4.19 3.19
C LYS A 39 -12.17 -5.07 4.43
N LEU A 40 -11.32 -6.08 4.57
CA LEU A 40 -11.34 -7.00 5.72
C LEU A 40 -10.98 -6.29 7.02
N VAL A 41 -9.88 -5.52 7.02
CA VAL A 41 -9.40 -4.75 8.17
C VAL A 41 -10.44 -3.71 8.58
N THR A 42 -10.97 -2.94 7.61
CA THR A 42 -12.02 -1.94 7.86
C THR A 42 -13.25 -2.58 8.50
N SER A 43 -13.75 -3.69 7.93
CA SER A 43 -14.91 -4.39 8.49
C SER A 43 -14.62 -4.97 9.88
N GLY A 44 -13.39 -5.43 10.12
CA GLY A 44 -12.95 -5.92 11.42
C GLY A 44 -12.97 -4.81 12.49
N ILE A 45 -12.46 -3.62 12.15
CA ILE A 45 -12.48 -2.44 13.04
C ILE A 45 -13.93 -1.99 13.30
N GLU A 46 -14.76 -1.85 12.27
CA GLU A 46 -16.17 -1.44 12.41
C GLU A 46 -16.99 -2.40 13.29
N LYS A 47 -16.65 -3.69 13.27
CA LYS A 47 -17.30 -4.73 14.08
C LYS A 47 -16.62 -4.94 15.44
N TYR A 48 -15.68 -4.08 15.83
CA TYR A 48 -14.91 -4.16 17.08
C TYR A 48 -14.10 -5.47 17.23
N ARG A 49 -13.73 -6.10 16.10
CA ARG A 49 -12.93 -7.34 16.04
C ARG A 49 -11.46 -7.01 15.77
N PHE A 50 -10.85 -6.23 16.64
CA PHE A 50 -9.48 -5.71 16.47
C PHE A 50 -8.43 -6.82 16.32
N GLY A 51 -8.57 -7.94 17.04
CA GLY A 51 -7.64 -9.07 16.93
C GLY A 51 -7.59 -9.63 15.50
N LEU A 52 -8.75 -9.93 14.92
CA LEU A 52 -8.85 -10.41 13.53
C LEU A 52 -8.34 -9.36 12.54
N ALA A 53 -8.73 -8.09 12.72
CA ALA A 53 -8.27 -7.01 11.85
C ALA A 53 -6.73 -6.88 11.87
N SER A 54 -6.11 -6.99 13.05
CA SER A 54 -4.66 -6.92 13.22
C SER A 54 -3.93 -8.11 12.60
N GLU A 55 -4.51 -9.31 12.70
CA GLU A 55 -3.94 -10.51 12.10
C GLU A 55 -4.00 -10.45 10.57
N GLU A 56 -5.13 -10.03 10.00
CA GLU A 56 -5.30 -9.88 8.55
C GLU A 56 -4.29 -8.90 7.93
N ILE A 57 -4.12 -7.71 8.53
CA ILE A 57 -3.13 -6.75 8.02
C ILE A 57 -1.69 -7.25 8.20
N TYR A 58 -1.41 -7.94 9.30
CA TYR A 58 -0.08 -8.50 9.56
C TYR A 58 0.27 -9.58 8.52
N GLN A 59 -0.65 -10.51 8.25
CA GLN A 59 -0.48 -11.57 7.26
C GLN A 59 -0.21 -10.98 5.87
N PHE A 60 -0.98 -9.98 5.46
CA PHE A 60 -0.75 -9.28 4.19
C PHE A 60 0.62 -8.58 4.17
N PHE A 61 0.92 -7.76 5.17
CA PHE A 61 2.14 -6.95 5.18
C PHE A 61 3.40 -7.82 5.18
N TRP A 62 3.40 -8.89 5.97
CA TRP A 62 4.56 -9.76 6.07
C TRP A 62 4.68 -10.71 4.87
N HIS A 63 3.65 -11.51 4.61
CA HIS A 63 3.79 -12.66 3.70
C HIS A 63 3.44 -12.34 2.25
N GLU A 64 2.64 -11.31 1.99
CA GLU A 64 2.29 -10.91 0.62
C GLU A 64 3.15 -9.75 0.14
N PHE A 65 3.36 -8.75 1.00
CA PHE A 65 4.16 -7.59 0.64
C PHE A 65 5.67 -7.84 0.85
N CYS A 66 6.13 -8.10 2.07
CA CYS A 66 7.56 -8.23 2.35
C CYS A 66 8.20 -9.49 1.73
N ASP A 67 7.64 -10.67 1.98
CA ASP A 67 8.25 -11.94 1.54
C ASP A 67 8.14 -12.16 0.02
N LYS A 68 7.04 -11.72 -0.60
CA LYS A 68 6.76 -12.02 -2.02
C LYS A 68 6.98 -10.83 -2.93
N TYR A 69 6.24 -9.74 -2.72
CA TYR A 69 6.23 -8.64 -3.68
C TYR A 69 7.56 -7.87 -3.73
N ILE A 70 8.15 -7.55 -2.57
CA ILE A 70 9.48 -6.90 -2.54
C ILE A 70 10.50 -7.77 -3.27
N GLU A 71 10.52 -9.08 -2.99
CA GLU A 71 11.44 -10.02 -3.64
C GLU A 71 11.22 -10.11 -5.16
N SER A 72 9.95 -10.13 -5.62
CA SER A 72 9.65 -10.23 -7.06
C SER A 72 10.12 -9.00 -7.84
N VAL A 73 10.05 -7.80 -7.24
CA VAL A 73 10.40 -6.55 -7.94
C VAL A 73 11.86 -6.13 -7.78
N LYS A 74 12.65 -6.76 -6.90
CA LYS A 74 14.08 -6.43 -6.70
C LYS A 74 14.87 -6.34 -8.01
N GLY A 75 14.68 -7.30 -8.91
CA GLY A 75 15.35 -7.30 -10.22
C GLY A 75 15.01 -6.08 -11.06
N ARG A 76 13.75 -5.63 -11.03
CA ARG A 76 13.25 -4.47 -11.77
C ARG A 76 13.80 -3.17 -11.19
N LEU A 77 13.83 -3.05 -9.86
CA LEU A 77 14.42 -1.89 -9.17
C LEU A 77 15.90 -1.73 -9.49
N ASN A 78 16.66 -2.83 -9.46
CA ASN A 78 18.10 -2.80 -9.73
C ASN A 78 18.41 -2.52 -11.21
N ALA A 79 17.59 -3.01 -12.13
CA ALA A 79 17.72 -2.72 -13.55
C ALA A 79 17.38 -1.26 -13.89
N GLY A 80 16.50 -0.63 -13.12
CA GLY A 80 16.07 0.74 -13.33
C GLY A 80 15.24 0.93 -14.60
N GLY A 81 15.24 2.17 -15.12
CA GLY A 81 14.41 2.56 -16.26
C GLY A 81 12.92 2.56 -15.93
N GLU A 82 12.10 2.60 -16.98
CA GLU A 82 10.64 2.77 -16.83
C GLU A 82 9.98 1.65 -16.01
N ASP A 83 10.39 0.40 -16.20
CA ASP A 83 9.81 -0.73 -15.43
C ASP A 83 10.21 -0.69 -13.95
N GLY A 84 11.43 -0.24 -13.64
CA GLY A 84 11.89 -0.01 -12.27
C GLY A 84 11.15 1.13 -11.59
N GLU A 85 10.88 2.22 -12.31
CA GLU A 85 10.08 3.34 -11.82
C GLU A 85 8.63 2.93 -11.53
N VAL A 86 8.01 2.12 -12.40
CA VAL A 86 6.68 1.55 -12.16
C VAL A 86 6.68 0.68 -10.90
N ALA A 87 7.65 -0.23 -10.75
CA ALA A 87 7.76 -1.06 -9.56
C ALA A 87 7.94 -0.24 -8.26
N ALA A 88 8.79 0.80 -8.30
CA ALA A 88 9.01 1.69 -7.18
C ALA A 88 7.73 2.45 -6.79
N ALA A 89 6.96 2.91 -7.78
CA ALA A 89 5.68 3.57 -7.56
C ALA A 89 4.67 2.65 -6.85
N ILE A 90 4.55 1.39 -7.30
CA ILE A 90 3.65 0.42 -6.67
C ILE A 90 4.11 0.07 -5.25
N LEU A 91 5.41 -0.16 -5.04
CA LEU A 91 5.96 -0.37 -3.69
C LEU A 91 5.62 0.76 -2.74
N PHE A 92 5.82 2.01 -3.18
CA PHE A 92 5.51 3.18 -2.37
C PHE A 92 4.02 3.27 -2.05
N GLN A 93 3.15 2.99 -3.03
CA GLN A 93 1.70 2.98 -2.83
C GLN A 93 1.28 1.88 -1.84
N VAL A 94 1.76 0.64 -2.00
CA VAL A 94 1.39 -0.47 -1.12
C VAL A 94 1.92 -0.23 0.29
N LEU A 95 3.14 0.29 0.44
CA LEU A 95 3.72 0.62 1.75
C LEU A 95 2.92 1.70 2.47
N THR A 96 2.67 2.85 1.83
CA THR A 96 1.94 3.97 2.46
C THR A 96 0.54 3.54 2.90
N GLN A 97 -0.15 2.76 2.07
CA GLN A 97 -1.46 2.22 2.39
C GLN A 97 -1.43 1.19 3.53
N SER A 98 -0.42 0.32 3.55
CA SER A 98 -0.24 -0.63 4.65
C SER A 98 0.03 0.07 5.99
N LEU A 99 0.82 1.15 5.98
CA LEU A 99 1.08 1.95 7.18
C LEU A 99 -0.21 2.56 7.75
N LYS A 100 -1.08 3.10 6.89
CA LYS A 100 -2.40 3.62 7.30
C LYS A 100 -3.22 2.54 8.01
N LEU A 101 -3.28 1.33 7.45
CA LEU A 101 -4.02 0.21 8.02
C LEU A 101 -3.41 -0.32 9.33
N LEU A 102 -2.08 -0.26 9.46
CA LEU A 102 -1.36 -0.70 10.66
C LEU A 102 -1.40 0.32 11.80
N HIS A 103 -1.60 1.60 11.50
CA HIS A 103 -1.50 2.69 12.47
C HIS A 103 -2.41 2.54 13.71
N PRO A 104 -3.67 2.07 13.60
CA PRO A 104 -4.51 1.83 14.77
C PRO A 104 -3.94 0.81 15.76
N PHE A 105 -3.03 -0.08 15.32
CA PHE A 105 -2.43 -1.13 16.12
C PHE A 105 -0.99 -0.79 16.57
N MET A 106 -0.22 -0.10 15.72
CA MET A 106 1.19 0.24 15.96
C MET A 106 1.48 1.72 15.67
N PRO A 107 0.93 2.66 16.46
CA PRO A 107 0.92 4.08 16.10
C PRO A 107 2.33 4.70 16.04
N PHE A 108 3.22 4.35 16.96
CA PHE A 108 4.54 4.99 17.04
C PHE A 108 5.48 4.56 15.91
N VAL A 109 5.56 3.26 15.62
CA VAL A 109 6.46 2.73 14.59
C VAL A 109 5.99 3.14 13.20
N THR A 110 4.68 3.05 12.94
CA THR A 110 4.12 3.46 11.64
C THR A 110 4.28 4.96 11.41
N GLU A 111 4.15 5.79 12.45
CA GLU A 111 4.39 7.23 12.37
C GLU A 111 5.88 7.54 12.10
N GLU A 112 6.83 6.87 12.75
CA GLU A 112 8.26 7.08 12.49
C GLU A 112 8.61 6.79 11.02
N ILE A 113 8.09 5.67 10.48
CA ILE A 113 8.30 5.32 9.06
C ILE A 113 7.61 6.34 8.16
N TRP A 114 6.39 6.78 8.50
CA TRP A 114 5.65 7.79 7.75
C TRP A 114 6.45 9.09 7.63
N GLN A 115 7.06 9.57 8.72
CA GLN A 115 7.87 10.78 8.68
C GLN A 115 9.07 10.66 7.73
N LYS A 116 9.73 9.50 7.66
CA LYS A 116 10.80 9.24 6.68
C LYS A 116 10.26 9.26 5.24
N LEU A 117 9.07 8.71 5.00
CA LEU A 117 8.45 8.76 3.67
C LEU A 117 8.09 10.20 3.26
N ARG A 118 7.72 11.07 4.22
CA ARG A 118 7.44 12.48 3.96
C ARG A 118 8.67 13.28 3.50
N GLU A 119 9.88 12.86 3.86
CA GLU A 119 11.11 13.45 3.34
C GLU A 119 11.29 13.16 1.85
N VAL A 120 10.72 12.05 1.37
CA VAL A 120 10.72 11.63 -0.05
C VAL A 120 9.54 12.24 -0.81
N ASP A 121 8.35 12.26 -0.20
CA ASP A 121 7.15 12.89 -0.76
C ASP A 121 6.50 13.86 0.23
N SER A 122 6.79 15.15 0.04
CA SER A 122 6.28 16.22 0.90
C SER A 122 4.76 16.44 0.79
N LYS A 123 4.07 15.77 -0.13
CA LYS A 123 2.60 15.86 -0.28
C LYS A 123 1.84 15.01 0.74
N LEU A 124 2.50 14.02 1.33
CA LEU A 124 1.93 13.20 2.39
C LEU A 124 1.55 14.06 3.60
N GLU A 125 0.45 13.69 4.26
CA GLU A 125 -0.11 14.41 5.41
C GLU A 125 0.92 14.54 6.54
N LYS A 126 0.83 15.64 7.31
CA LYS A 126 1.82 15.98 8.35
C LYS A 126 2.00 14.88 9.41
N SER A 127 0.94 14.14 9.71
CA SER A 127 0.97 12.96 10.59
C SER A 127 0.07 11.89 10.00
N LEU A 128 0.46 10.63 10.20
CA LEU A 128 -0.31 9.48 9.74
C LEU A 128 -1.67 9.41 10.44
N MET A 129 -1.76 9.89 11.68
CA MET A 129 -3.00 9.91 12.47
C MET A 129 -4.13 10.74 11.83
N ILE A 130 -3.78 11.79 11.08
CA ILE A 130 -4.75 12.67 10.39
C ILE A 130 -4.90 12.31 8.90
N ALA A 131 -4.17 11.29 8.43
CA ALA A 131 -4.25 10.86 7.06
C ALA A 131 -5.60 10.17 6.80
N GLU A 132 -6.12 10.33 5.59
CA GLU A 132 -7.44 9.80 5.27
C GLU A 132 -7.42 8.26 5.24
N TRP A 133 -8.43 7.64 5.86
CA TRP A 133 -8.66 6.20 5.80
C TRP A 133 -9.29 5.82 4.46
N LYS A 134 -8.43 5.57 3.46
CA LYS A 134 -8.83 5.20 2.10
C LYS A 134 -7.89 4.19 1.47
#